data_AF-A0A3D0Z2K3-F1
#
_entry.id   AF-A0A3D0Z2K3-F1
#
_cell.length_a   1.000
_cell.length_b   1.000
_cell.length_c   1.000
_cell.angle_alpha   90.00
_cell.angle_beta   90.00
_cell.angle_gamma   90.00
#
_symmetry.space_group_name_H-M   'P 1'
#
loop_
_entity.id
_entity.type
_entity.pdbx_description
1 polymer ?
#
loop_
_entity_poly.entity_id
_entity_poly.type
_entity_poly.pdbx_seq_one_letter_code
_entity_poly.pdbx_strand_id
1 'polypeptide(L)'
;MRSIHPYEPYVPQNAEKLIIGTIPPYRFCIKPLKLFARDVNFFYGSRDSAFWELLSAATGKEFDYENTEAAVNQRKDLLRELKIGITDVIKSCIHKDGKSDDKSLEDEEEKKLKKLLSQNSKINTFLYTSGRVKTLMNAFADKREHAWTVPKKRGTVVIDDKKYNVTVLYSPAPSALRGMGKDGAKIREAQYREVFGS
;
A
#
# COMPACT_ATOMS: atom_id res chain seq x y z
N MET A 1 -3.16 19.39 12.09
CA MET A 1 -4.56 19.06 11.70
C MET A 1 -4.69 17.56 11.59
N ARG A 2 -5.79 16.97 12.09
CA ARG A 2 -5.98 15.52 12.09
C ARG A 2 -6.41 15.02 10.72
N SER A 3 -5.73 14.00 10.23
CA SER A 3 -6.05 13.21 9.04
C SER A 3 -6.85 11.99 9.46
N ILE A 4 -7.99 11.75 8.81
CA ILE A 4 -8.78 10.53 8.95
C ILE A 4 -8.73 9.79 7.62
N HIS A 5 -8.31 8.52 7.65
CA HIS A 5 -8.20 7.70 6.46
C HIS A 5 -9.56 7.59 5.77
N PRO A 6 -9.69 7.98 4.48
CA PRO A 6 -10.99 8.11 3.81
C PRO A 6 -11.60 6.78 3.34
N TYR A 7 -10.79 5.73 3.19
CA TYR A 7 -11.23 4.47 2.60
C TYR A 7 -11.30 3.30 3.59
N GLU A 8 -12.37 2.53 3.47
CA GLU A 8 -12.42 1.17 3.96
C GLU A 8 -11.48 0.27 3.15
N PRO A 9 -10.93 -0.81 3.73
CA PRO A 9 -10.19 -1.82 2.99
C PRO A 9 -10.98 -2.34 1.79
N TYR A 10 -10.33 -2.48 0.64
CA TYR A 10 -10.92 -3.14 -0.52
C TYR A 10 -10.32 -4.54 -0.64
N VAL A 11 -11.13 -5.58 -0.43
CA VAL A 11 -10.68 -6.98 -0.55
C VAL A 11 -11.65 -7.72 -1.48
N PRO A 12 -11.22 -8.08 -2.71
CA PRO A 12 -12.06 -8.85 -3.60
C PRO A 12 -12.28 -10.26 -3.05
N GLN A 13 -13.37 -10.91 -3.49
CA GLN A 13 -13.64 -12.30 -3.14
C GLN A 13 -12.45 -13.17 -3.55
N ASN A 14 -12.06 -14.09 -2.67
CA ASN A 14 -10.93 -15.00 -2.88
C ASN A 14 -9.55 -14.33 -2.98
N ALA A 15 -9.38 -13.11 -2.44
CA ALA A 15 -8.05 -12.50 -2.35
C ALA A 15 -7.08 -13.43 -1.61
N GLU A 16 -5.91 -13.66 -2.22
CA GLU A 16 -4.82 -14.49 -1.68
C GLU A 16 -3.66 -13.61 -1.18
N LYS A 17 -3.57 -12.38 -1.69
CA LYS A 17 -2.57 -11.39 -1.32
C LYS A 17 -3.24 -10.12 -0.78
N LEU A 18 -2.52 -9.36 0.04
CA LEU A 18 -2.96 -8.05 0.55
C LEU A 18 -1.82 -7.02 0.42
N ILE A 19 -2.07 -5.96 -0.33
CA ILE A 19 -1.22 -4.77 -0.37
C ILE A 19 -1.52 -3.95 0.88
N ILE A 20 -0.46 -3.60 1.61
CA ILE A 20 -0.56 -2.82 2.84
C ILE A 20 0.32 -1.58 2.71
N GLY A 21 -0.30 -0.41 2.81
CA GLY A 21 0.38 0.88 2.90
C GLY A 21 0.29 1.53 4.28
N THR A 22 0.70 2.80 4.34
CA THR A 22 0.74 3.58 5.58
C THR A 22 -0.56 4.36 5.81
N ILE A 23 -0.81 5.39 5.00
CA ILE A 23 -2.01 6.25 4.95
C ILE A 23 -1.95 7.12 3.67
N PRO A 24 -3.08 7.58 3.10
CA PRO A 24 -3.08 8.55 2.01
C PRO A 24 -2.55 9.93 2.44
N PRO A 25 -2.15 10.79 1.49
CA PRO A 25 -1.76 12.17 1.79
C PRO A 25 -2.88 12.95 2.50
N TYR A 26 -2.50 13.93 3.34
CA TYR A 26 -3.41 14.82 4.08
C TYR A 26 -4.64 15.28 3.27
N ARG A 27 -4.46 15.68 2.01
CA ARG A 27 -5.53 16.18 1.13
C ARG A 27 -6.66 15.18 0.81
N PHE A 28 -6.38 13.89 0.93
CA PHE A 28 -7.35 12.80 0.83
C PHE A 28 -8.06 12.52 2.16
N CYS A 29 -7.49 12.97 3.28
CA CYS A 29 -7.90 12.59 4.63
C CYS A 29 -8.72 13.66 5.37
N ILE A 30 -9.14 14.73 4.68
CA ILE A 30 -9.89 15.85 5.25
C ILE A 30 -11.20 16.13 4.52
N LYS A 31 -12.08 16.91 5.15
CA LYS A 31 -13.34 17.37 4.56
C LYS A 31 -13.43 18.90 4.58
N PRO A 32 -13.80 19.55 3.47
CA PRO A 32 -13.93 18.96 2.12
C PRO A 32 -12.58 18.41 1.61
N LEU A 33 -12.64 17.40 0.74
CA LEU A 33 -11.43 16.84 0.11
C LEU A 33 -10.72 17.91 -0.71
N LYS A 34 -9.38 17.88 -0.75
CA LYS A 34 -8.56 18.84 -1.52
C LYS A 34 -7.78 18.13 -2.63
N LEU A 35 -8.48 17.37 -3.47
CA LEU A 35 -7.87 16.60 -4.55
C LEU A 35 -7.40 17.52 -5.68
N PHE A 36 -6.27 17.19 -6.29
CA PHE A 36 -5.77 17.87 -7.48
C PHE A 36 -6.35 17.26 -8.76
N ALA A 37 -6.22 17.99 -9.87
CA ALA A 37 -6.37 17.38 -11.18
C ALA A 37 -5.42 16.19 -11.31
N ARG A 38 -5.94 15.07 -11.83
CA ARG A 38 -5.28 13.76 -11.92
C ARG A 38 -5.13 12.96 -10.61
N ASP A 39 -5.68 13.44 -9.49
CA ASP A 39 -5.88 12.59 -8.32
C ASP A 39 -7.14 11.73 -8.54
N VAL A 40 -7.05 10.42 -8.30
CA VAL A 40 -8.20 9.51 -8.24
C VAL A 40 -8.51 9.22 -6.78
N ASN A 41 -9.77 9.37 -6.37
CA ASN A 41 -10.20 9.17 -4.98
C ASN A 41 -10.23 7.69 -4.56
N PHE A 42 -9.06 7.04 -4.57
CA PHE A 42 -8.82 5.65 -4.18
C PHE A 42 -7.42 5.48 -3.58
N PHE A 43 -7.10 4.29 -3.06
CA PHE A 43 -5.76 3.94 -2.56
C PHE A 43 -4.69 4.26 -3.61
N TYR A 44 -3.61 4.92 -3.18
CA TYR A 44 -2.51 5.38 -4.05
C TYR A 44 -2.95 6.20 -5.27
N GLY A 45 -4.16 6.77 -5.28
CA GLY A 45 -4.66 7.55 -6.41
C GLY A 45 -4.10 8.97 -6.49
N SER A 46 -3.17 9.33 -5.62
CA SER A 46 -2.42 10.58 -5.72
C SER A 46 -1.62 10.63 -7.01
N ARG A 47 -1.69 11.75 -7.75
CA ARG A 47 -0.83 12.03 -8.92
C ARG A 47 0.67 12.03 -8.61
N ASP A 48 1.03 12.10 -7.33
CA ASP A 48 2.42 12.10 -6.87
C ASP A 48 2.94 10.67 -6.59
N SER A 49 2.06 9.66 -6.66
CA SER A 49 2.38 8.26 -6.42
C SER A 49 2.55 7.50 -7.73
N ALA A 50 3.71 6.89 -7.95
CA ALA A 50 3.97 6.05 -9.12
C ALA A 50 3.30 4.66 -9.03
N PHE A 51 2.51 4.37 -8.00
CA PHE A 51 2.02 3.02 -7.73
C PHE A 51 1.20 2.42 -8.88
N TRP A 52 0.20 3.16 -9.38
CA TRP A 52 -0.66 2.67 -10.48
C TRP A 52 0.09 2.65 -11.82
N GLU A 53 1.05 3.55 -12.02
CA GLU A 53 1.95 3.52 -13.19
C GLU A 53 2.86 2.29 -13.17
N LEU A 54 3.39 1.92 -12.00
CA LEU A 54 4.20 0.71 -11.83
C LEU A 54 3.37 -0.57 -12.04
N LEU A 55 2.13 -0.59 -11.55
CA LEU A 55 1.20 -1.71 -11.79
C LEU A 55 0.82 -1.79 -13.27
N SER A 56 0.59 -0.66 -13.92
CA SER A 56 0.35 -0.57 -15.36
C SER A 56 1.53 -1.16 -16.15
N ALA A 57 2.76 -0.72 -15.86
CA ALA A 57 3.96 -1.25 -16.49
C ALA A 57 4.14 -2.76 -16.25
N ALA A 58 3.82 -3.24 -15.05
CA ALA A 58 3.95 -4.65 -14.68
C ALA A 58 2.91 -5.56 -15.34
N THR A 59 1.70 -5.06 -15.60
CA THR A 59 0.54 -5.89 -16.03
C THR A 59 0.07 -5.60 -17.45
N GLY A 60 0.55 -4.52 -18.07
CA GLY A 60 0.09 -4.05 -19.38
C GLY A 60 -1.30 -3.41 -19.37
N LYS A 61 -1.92 -3.20 -18.20
CA LYS A 61 -3.23 -2.51 -18.09
C LYS A 61 -3.04 -1.01 -18.10
N GLU A 62 -3.91 -0.30 -18.80
CA GLU A 62 -3.96 1.17 -18.80
C GLU A 62 -4.99 1.68 -17.78
N PHE A 63 -4.71 2.84 -17.19
CA PHE A 63 -5.59 3.48 -16.21
C PHE A 63 -5.89 4.91 -16.60
N ASP A 64 -7.15 5.29 -16.41
CA ASP A 64 -7.55 6.69 -16.36
C ASP A 64 -7.10 7.30 -15.01
N TYR A 65 -6.73 8.58 -15.07
CA TYR A 65 -6.34 9.38 -13.93
C TYR A 65 -7.30 10.53 -13.67
N GLU A 66 -8.38 10.68 -14.46
CA GLU A 66 -9.49 11.54 -14.07
C GLU A 66 -10.19 11.00 -12.81
N ASN A 67 -10.65 11.89 -11.93
CA ASN A 67 -11.32 11.53 -10.68
C ASN A 67 -12.76 11.04 -10.92
N THR A 68 -12.90 9.92 -11.61
CA THR A 68 -14.19 9.32 -11.97
C THR A 68 -14.39 7.97 -11.30
N GLU A 69 -15.64 7.54 -11.20
CA GLU A 69 -15.96 6.18 -10.73
C GLU A 69 -15.37 5.12 -11.67
N ALA A 70 -15.32 5.39 -12.98
CA ALA A 70 -14.69 4.51 -13.96
C ALA A 70 -13.20 4.29 -13.67
N ALA A 71 -12.44 5.35 -13.36
CA ALA A 71 -11.04 5.25 -12.96
C ALA A 71 -10.85 4.44 -11.66
N VAL A 72 -11.76 4.58 -10.69
CA VAL A 72 -11.76 3.75 -9.47
C VAL A 72 -12.05 2.29 -9.79
N ASN A 73 -12.99 2.02 -10.69
CA ASN A 73 -13.39 0.66 -11.05
C ASN A 73 -12.30 -0.09 -11.82
N GLN A 74 -11.58 0.57 -12.73
CA GLN A 74 -10.40 -0.04 -13.40
C GLN A 74 -9.38 -0.57 -12.39
N ARG A 75 -9.12 0.19 -11.33
CA ARG A 75 -8.19 -0.18 -10.24
C ARG A 75 -8.70 -1.38 -9.45
N LYS A 76 -9.99 -1.39 -9.11
CA LYS A 76 -10.65 -2.53 -8.45
C LYS A 76 -10.64 -3.78 -9.33
N ASP A 77 -10.83 -3.63 -10.64
CA ASP A 77 -10.86 -4.76 -11.56
C ASP A 77 -9.50 -5.41 -11.71
N LEU A 78 -8.41 -4.62 -11.80
CA LEU A 78 -7.06 -5.20 -11.74
C LEU A 78 -6.82 -5.93 -10.42
N LEU A 79 -7.19 -5.32 -9.28
CA LEU A 79 -7.04 -5.97 -7.97
C LEU A 79 -7.82 -7.28 -7.88
N ARG A 80 -9.00 -7.36 -8.49
CA ARG A 80 -9.80 -8.58 -8.58
C ARG A 80 -9.14 -9.64 -9.46
N GLU A 81 -8.66 -9.26 -10.64
CA GLU A 81 -7.94 -10.12 -11.58
C GLU A 81 -6.70 -10.76 -10.92
N LEU A 82 -5.95 -9.97 -10.16
CA LEU A 82 -4.76 -10.43 -9.45
C LEU A 82 -5.07 -11.15 -8.12
N LYS A 83 -6.34 -11.19 -7.69
CA LYS A 83 -6.79 -11.66 -6.37
C LYS A 83 -6.04 -10.98 -5.21
N ILE A 84 -5.97 -9.66 -5.25
CA ILE A 84 -5.23 -8.84 -4.29
C ILE A 84 -6.19 -7.87 -3.60
N GLY A 85 -6.22 -7.90 -2.26
CA GLY A 85 -6.82 -6.83 -1.47
C GLY A 85 -5.85 -5.65 -1.30
N ILE A 86 -6.37 -4.49 -0.91
CA ILE A 86 -5.58 -3.31 -0.58
C ILE A 86 -6.13 -2.61 0.67
N THR A 87 -5.22 -2.21 1.56
CA THR A 87 -5.51 -1.41 2.75
C THR A 87 -4.27 -0.61 3.16
N ASP A 88 -4.43 0.20 4.19
CA ASP A 88 -3.37 0.90 4.91
C ASP A 88 -3.43 0.54 6.40
N VAL A 89 -2.31 0.72 7.12
CA VAL A 89 -2.22 0.42 8.56
C VAL A 89 -2.84 1.53 9.42
N ILE A 90 -2.60 2.80 9.07
CA ILE A 90 -3.02 3.92 9.91
C ILE A 90 -4.46 4.33 9.56
N LYS A 91 -5.31 4.42 10.59
CA LYS A 91 -6.68 4.90 10.53
C LYS A 91 -6.74 6.42 10.63
N SER A 92 -5.94 7.02 11.51
CA SER A 92 -5.82 8.47 11.64
C SER A 92 -4.47 8.87 12.19
N CYS A 93 -4.05 10.09 11.89
CA CYS A 93 -2.82 10.69 12.44
C CYS A 93 -2.89 12.22 12.37
N ILE A 94 -1.89 12.89 12.91
CA ILE A 94 -1.61 14.30 12.65
C ILE A 94 -0.49 14.38 11.62
N HIS A 95 -0.74 15.07 10.50
CA HIS A 95 0.33 15.45 9.57
C HIS A 95 0.95 16.77 10.05
N LYS A 96 2.19 16.71 10.56
CA LYS A 96 2.95 17.90 10.96
C LYS A 96 3.15 18.82 9.75
N ASP A 97 2.79 20.10 9.89
CA ASP A 97 2.84 21.11 8.82
C ASP A 97 2.10 20.73 7.52
N GLY A 98 1.16 19.77 7.57
CA GLY A 98 0.47 19.26 6.38
C GLY A 98 1.36 18.43 5.43
N LYS A 99 2.60 18.08 5.83
CA LYS A 99 3.50 17.23 5.05
C LYS A 99 2.97 15.80 4.99
N SER A 100 2.97 15.20 3.79
CA SER A 100 2.48 13.84 3.53
C SER A 100 3.55 12.76 3.60
N ASP A 101 4.77 13.11 4.00
CA ASP A 101 5.83 12.12 4.15
C ASP A 101 5.70 11.39 5.47
N ASP A 102 6.23 10.18 5.48
CA ASP A 102 6.07 9.28 6.61
C ASP A 102 6.64 9.82 7.93
N LYS A 103 7.73 10.62 7.88
CA LYS A 103 8.41 11.12 9.08
C LYS A 103 7.65 12.25 9.79
N SER A 104 6.66 12.81 9.12
CA SER A 104 5.88 13.94 9.61
C SER A 104 4.54 13.49 10.24
N LEU A 105 4.31 12.18 10.41
CA LEU A 105 3.13 11.67 11.10
C LEU A 105 3.34 11.62 12.61
N GLU A 106 2.36 12.12 13.35
CA GLU A 106 2.29 12.12 14.82
C GLU A 106 0.90 11.58 15.26
N ASP A 107 0.74 11.15 16.51
CA ASP A 107 -0.55 10.67 17.07
C ASP A 107 -1.27 9.61 16.20
N GLU A 108 -0.57 8.52 15.90
CA GLU A 108 -1.04 7.48 14.99
C GLU A 108 -2.03 6.52 15.67
N GLU A 109 -3.23 6.40 15.11
CA GLU A 109 -4.18 5.33 15.44
C GLU A 109 -4.22 4.30 14.31
N GLU A 110 -4.12 3.02 14.64
CA GLU A 110 -4.10 1.93 13.66
C GLU A 110 -5.50 1.39 13.33
N LYS A 111 -5.65 0.81 12.13
CA LYS A 111 -6.85 0.06 11.74
C LYS A 111 -6.89 -1.31 12.44
N LYS A 112 -8.09 -1.86 12.59
CA LYS A 112 -8.32 -3.21 13.16
C LYS A 112 -8.00 -4.31 12.13
N LEU A 113 -6.73 -4.45 11.72
CA LEU A 113 -6.32 -5.39 10.67
C LEU A 113 -6.60 -6.86 11.03
N LYS A 114 -6.58 -7.26 12.31
CA LYS A 114 -6.87 -8.66 12.71
C LYS A 114 -8.25 -9.10 12.27
N LYS A 115 -9.24 -8.21 12.43
CA LYS A 115 -10.63 -8.44 11.98
C LYS A 115 -10.71 -8.58 10.45
N LEU A 116 -9.99 -7.75 9.71
CA LEU A 116 -9.92 -7.85 8.24
C LEU A 116 -9.34 -9.21 7.82
N LEU A 117 -8.25 -9.63 8.46
CA LEU A 117 -7.56 -10.89 8.14
C LEU A 117 -8.41 -12.11 8.51
N SER A 118 -9.10 -12.09 9.65
CA SER A 118 -9.99 -13.18 10.07
C SER A 118 -11.18 -13.36 9.12
N GLN A 119 -11.68 -12.28 8.53
CA GLN A 119 -12.75 -12.30 7.53
C GLN A 119 -12.28 -12.75 6.14
N ASN A 120 -10.96 -12.77 5.89
CA ASN A 120 -10.38 -13.06 4.58
C ASN A 120 -9.30 -14.14 4.69
N SER A 121 -9.71 -15.34 5.12
CA SER A 121 -8.83 -16.46 5.47
C SER A 121 -7.95 -16.98 4.32
N LYS A 122 -8.27 -16.67 3.07
CA LYS A 122 -7.45 -17.04 1.89
C LYS A 122 -6.18 -16.19 1.75
N ILE A 123 -6.13 -15.00 2.36
CA ILE A 123 -4.94 -14.15 2.34
C ILE A 123 -3.81 -14.87 3.06
N ASN A 124 -2.73 -15.17 2.34
CA ASN A 124 -1.54 -15.83 2.85
C ASN A 124 -0.25 -15.04 2.58
N THR A 125 -0.35 -13.94 1.82
CA THR A 125 0.80 -13.13 1.42
C THR A 125 0.51 -11.65 1.61
N PHE A 126 1.47 -10.92 2.17
CA PHE A 126 1.45 -9.47 2.28
C PHE A 126 2.46 -8.81 1.35
N LEU A 127 2.03 -7.71 0.75
CA LEU A 127 2.84 -6.84 -0.10
C LEU A 127 2.96 -5.49 0.60
N TYR A 128 4.04 -5.31 1.36
CA TYR A 128 4.29 -4.07 2.09
C TYR A 128 4.85 -3.03 1.14
N THR A 129 4.23 -1.86 1.05
CA THR A 129 4.67 -0.85 0.08
C THR A 129 5.90 -0.07 0.52
N SER A 130 6.36 -0.24 1.76
CA SER A 130 7.59 0.39 2.24
C SER A 130 8.19 -0.33 3.44
N GLY A 131 9.43 0.03 3.78
CA GLY A 131 10.07 -0.40 5.03
C GLY A 131 9.36 0.13 6.29
N ARG A 132 8.61 1.24 6.18
CA ARG A 132 7.78 1.73 7.29
C ARG A 132 6.63 0.77 7.56
N VAL A 133 5.93 0.31 6.52
CA VAL A 133 4.85 -0.67 6.68
C VAL A 133 5.38 -1.93 7.36
N LYS A 134 6.57 -2.41 6.98
CA LYS A 134 7.23 -3.51 7.69
C LYS A 134 7.38 -3.22 9.20
N THR A 135 7.80 -2.02 9.56
CA THR A 135 8.01 -1.62 10.96
C THR A 135 6.69 -1.60 11.73
N LEU A 136 5.64 -0.98 11.16
CA LEU A 136 4.29 -0.93 11.74
C LEU A 136 3.71 -2.34 11.90
N MET A 137 3.78 -3.16 10.85
CA MET A 137 3.26 -4.53 10.89
C MET A 137 4.04 -5.43 11.87
N ASN A 138 5.34 -5.19 12.08
CA ASN A 138 6.11 -5.90 13.09
C ASN A 138 5.68 -5.55 14.52
N ALA A 139 5.28 -4.31 14.78
CA ALA A 139 4.74 -3.90 16.09
C ALA A 139 3.35 -4.51 16.35
N PHE A 140 2.60 -4.72 15.28
CA PHE A 140 1.26 -5.32 15.28
C PHE A 140 1.25 -6.86 15.39
N ALA A 141 2.32 -7.52 14.92
CA ALA A 141 2.41 -8.98 14.79
C ALA A 141 2.66 -9.72 16.11
N ASP A 142 2.49 -11.04 16.08
CA ASP A 142 2.81 -11.89 17.23
C ASP A 142 4.32 -11.84 17.51
N LYS A 143 4.74 -11.93 18.77
CA LYS A 143 6.16 -11.89 19.18
C LYS A 143 6.96 -13.16 18.81
N ARG A 144 6.52 -13.92 17.81
CA ARG A 144 7.15 -15.16 17.32
C ARG A 144 8.31 -14.85 16.39
N GLU A 145 9.13 -15.85 16.09
CA GLU A 145 10.27 -15.67 15.21
C GLU A 145 9.85 -15.33 13.77
N HIS A 146 10.21 -14.14 13.30
CA HIS A 146 10.02 -13.68 11.93
C HIS A 146 11.31 -13.85 11.12
N ALA A 147 11.25 -14.62 10.04
CA ALA A 147 12.39 -14.81 9.14
C ALA A 147 12.42 -13.74 8.03
N TRP A 148 13.60 -13.16 7.77
CA TRP A 148 13.82 -12.19 6.70
C TRP A 148 15.02 -12.60 5.84
N THR A 149 14.88 -12.48 4.53
CA THR A 149 15.98 -12.69 3.59
C THR A 149 16.35 -11.36 2.93
N VAL A 150 17.53 -10.85 3.29
CA VAL A 150 18.22 -9.75 2.61
C VAL A 150 19.22 -10.38 1.63
N PRO A 151 19.34 -9.95 0.35
CA PRO A 151 18.83 -8.70 -0.24
C PRO A 151 17.44 -8.77 -0.87
N LYS A 152 16.79 -9.94 -0.92
CA LYS A 152 15.56 -10.17 -1.71
C LYS A 152 14.30 -9.44 -1.21
N LYS A 153 14.34 -8.75 -0.06
CA LYS A 153 13.20 -8.05 0.57
C LYS A 153 11.97 -8.95 0.79
N ARG A 154 12.21 -10.25 0.99
CA ARG A 154 11.17 -11.24 1.30
C ARG A 154 11.33 -11.75 2.73
N GLY A 155 10.25 -12.22 3.31
CA GLY A 155 10.24 -12.73 4.68
C GLY A 155 8.90 -13.36 5.05
N THR A 156 8.71 -13.57 6.35
CA THR A 156 7.46 -14.09 6.90
C THR A 156 7.11 -13.38 8.20
N VAL A 157 5.82 -13.29 8.50
CA VAL A 157 5.27 -12.70 9.73
C VAL A 157 4.20 -13.64 10.28
N VAL A 158 4.04 -13.73 11.60
CA VAL A 158 2.98 -14.51 12.23
C VAL A 158 1.99 -13.55 12.91
N ILE A 159 0.70 -13.71 12.62
CA ILE A 159 -0.37 -12.90 13.20
C ILE A 159 -1.52 -13.84 13.53
N ASP A 160 -1.94 -13.88 14.79
CA ASP A 160 -2.99 -14.77 15.31
C ASP A 160 -2.74 -16.22 14.87
N ASP A 161 -1.55 -16.74 15.19
CA ASP A 161 -1.13 -18.12 14.87
C ASP A 161 -0.94 -18.44 13.38
N LYS A 162 -1.33 -17.55 12.48
CA LYS A 162 -1.19 -17.76 11.05
C LYS A 162 0.10 -17.14 10.52
N LYS A 163 0.88 -17.95 9.80
CA LYS A 163 2.07 -17.49 9.07
C LYS A 163 1.67 -16.88 7.72
N TYR A 164 2.21 -15.71 7.43
CA TYR A 164 2.06 -15.00 6.16
C TYR A 164 3.42 -14.84 5.48
N ASN A 165 3.45 -15.05 4.17
CA ASN A 165 4.59 -14.64 3.35
C ASN A 165 4.58 -13.12 3.20
N VAL A 166 5.76 -12.50 3.12
CA VAL A 166 5.89 -11.05 2.99
C VAL A 166 6.87 -10.71 1.89
N THR A 167 6.47 -9.77 1.03
CA THR A 167 7.36 -9.06 0.11
C THR A 167 7.31 -7.58 0.43
N VAL A 168 8.47 -6.95 0.63
CA VAL A 168 8.59 -5.50 0.80
C VAL A 168 8.96 -4.86 -0.52
N LEU A 169 8.03 -4.08 -1.06
CA LEU A 169 8.20 -3.34 -2.29
C LEU A 169 9.11 -2.13 -2.08
N TYR A 170 9.79 -1.71 -3.14
CA TYR A 170 10.33 -0.35 -3.24
C TYR A 170 9.16 0.64 -3.26
N SER A 171 9.24 1.66 -2.43
CA SER A 171 8.12 2.58 -2.26
C SER A 171 7.77 3.29 -3.59
N PRO A 172 6.46 3.43 -3.90
CA PRO A 172 6.00 4.17 -5.07
C PRO A 172 6.21 5.69 -4.92
N ALA A 173 6.56 6.18 -3.73
CA ALA A 173 6.83 7.59 -3.50
C ALA A 173 8.07 8.08 -4.29
N PRO A 174 8.06 9.29 -4.85
CA PRO A 174 9.21 9.85 -5.57
C PRO A 174 10.47 9.96 -4.70
N SER A 175 10.28 10.25 -3.41
CA SER A 175 11.35 10.36 -2.41
C SER A 175 12.18 9.07 -2.26
N ALA A 176 11.61 7.91 -2.58
CA ALA A 176 12.27 6.61 -2.49
C ALA A 176 13.42 6.47 -3.51
N LEU A 177 13.35 7.15 -4.65
CA LEU A 177 14.37 7.08 -5.70
C LEU A 177 15.70 7.74 -5.29
N ARG A 178 15.67 8.70 -4.36
CA ARG A 178 16.86 9.46 -3.93
C ARG A 178 17.99 8.58 -3.40
N GLY A 179 17.67 7.43 -2.82
CA GLY A 179 18.65 6.48 -2.28
C GLY A 179 18.96 5.28 -3.18
N MET A 180 18.40 5.21 -4.39
CA MET A 180 18.49 4.03 -5.25
C MET A 180 19.50 4.16 -6.40
N GLY A 181 20.18 5.31 -6.52
CA GLY A 181 21.15 5.56 -7.60
C GLY A 181 20.51 5.76 -8.97
N LYS A 182 21.36 5.83 -10.01
CA LYS A 182 20.94 6.19 -11.39
C LYS A 182 19.92 5.22 -12.00
N ASP A 183 20.02 3.92 -11.68
CA ASP A 183 19.10 2.90 -12.17
C ASP A 183 17.95 2.60 -11.21
N GLY A 184 17.75 3.41 -10.17
CA GLY A 184 16.75 3.16 -9.13
C GLY A 184 15.33 3.00 -9.67
N ALA A 185 14.95 3.78 -10.67
CA ALA A 185 13.63 3.67 -11.31
C ALA A 185 13.45 2.30 -11.99
N LYS A 186 14.46 1.84 -12.74
CA LYS A 186 14.45 0.54 -13.43
C LYS A 186 14.41 -0.62 -12.43
N ILE A 187 15.19 -0.53 -11.36
CA ILE A 187 15.21 -1.54 -10.29
C ILE A 187 13.84 -1.65 -9.61
N ARG A 188 13.20 -0.50 -9.33
CA ARG A 188 11.84 -0.46 -8.76
C ARG A 188 10.83 -1.08 -9.70
N GLU A 189 10.83 -0.69 -10.96
CA GLU A 189 9.91 -1.25 -11.97
C GLU A 189 10.12 -2.75 -12.16
N ALA A 190 11.37 -3.22 -12.23
CA ALA A 190 11.69 -4.64 -12.34
C ALA A 190 11.13 -5.45 -11.15
N GLN A 191 11.20 -4.93 -9.92
CA GLN A 191 10.60 -5.59 -8.76
C GLN A 191 9.07 -5.66 -8.89
N TYR A 192 8.42 -4.60 -9.38
CA TYR A 192 6.98 -4.62 -9.59
C TYR A 192 6.59 -5.63 -10.68
N ARG A 193 7.35 -5.73 -11.77
CA ARG A 193 7.19 -6.78 -12.79
C ARG A 193 7.35 -8.19 -12.20
N GLU A 194 8.35 -8.41 -11.35
CA GLU A 194 8.56 -9.70 -10.68
C GLU A 194 7.39 -10.10 -9.76
N VAL A 195 6.76 -9.13 -9.09
CA VAL A 195 5.70 -9.38 -8.09
C VAL A 195 4.30 -9.44 -8.68
N PHE A 196 4.04 -8.61 -9.69
CA PHE A 196 2.70 -8.40 -10.27
C PHE A 196 2.57 -8.83 -11.73
N GLY A 197 3.69 -9.08 -12.43
CA GLY A 197 3.66 -9.58 -13.79
C GLY A 197 3.14 -11.02 -13.85
N SER A 198 2.47 -11.34 -14.94
CA SER A 198 1.98 -12.68 -15.29
C SER A 198 3.11 -13.59 -15.77
#